data_AF-A0A7R9DRV1-F1
#
_entry.id   AF-A0A7R9DRV1-F1
#
_cell.length_a   1.000
_cell.length_b   1.000
_cell.length_c   1.000
_cell.angle_alpha   90.00
_cell.angle_beta   90.00
_cell.angle_gamma   90.00
#
_symmetry.space_group_name_H-M   'P 1'
#
loop_
_entity.id
_entity.type
_entity.pdbx_description
1 polymer ?
#
loop_
_entity_poly.entity_id
_entity_poly.type
_entity_poly.pdbx_seq_one_letter_code
_entity_poly.pdbx_strand_id
1 'polypeptide(L)'
;MLMLPKDFKEAAAIERRRRFEEDRKCRIFNARKRILGVDEDTLKRQIEERKLKEEEEQRLNEAFEQQRIRDAQLATLLERKIEEDKRRMNSEINTFRTVYQKPENRREFDLYDPDRLKKDIPCRLADDDPRCGLSSAQKFEGEDLSSKERLKTQVEQQRAWLEQQMAERKAAENERKSAEEAYQAALVARDKRACDLDRMEQETRRRLNEATLRFNKALVSHKPSSPTPNTLTV
;
A
#
# COMPACT_ATOMS: atom_id res chain seq x y z
N MET A 1 -109.80 95.71 29.66
CA MET A 1 -110.01 94.27 29.93
C MET A 1 -108.69 93.71 30.44
N LEU A 2 -108.67 93.12 31.64
CA LEU A 2 -107.47 92.52 32.26
C LEU A 2 -107.17 91.15 31.62
N MET A 3 -105.97 90.97 31.07
CA MET A 3 -105.48 89.71 30.47
C MET A 3 -104.86 88.78 31.53
N LEU A 4 -105.15 87.47 31.48
CA LEU A 4 -104.67 86.45 32.43
C LEU A 4 -103.22 85.97 32.13
N PRO A 5 -102.49 85.39 33.09
CA PRO A 5 -101.14 84.83 32.90
C PRO A 5 -100.99 83.76 31.78
N LYS A 6 -102.06 83.00 31.48
CA LYS A 6 -102.10 82.10 30.31
C LYS A 6 -102.09 82.89 29.01
N ASP A 7 -102.76 84.04 28.98
CA ASP A 7 -102.85 84.93 27.82
C ASP A 7 -101.49 85.56 27.48
N PHE A 8 -100.60 85.77 28.46
CA PHE A 8 -99.22 86.21 28.19
C PHE A 8 -98.36 85.13 27.53
N LYS A 9 -98.51 83.85 27.93
CA LYS A 9 -97.84 82.72 27.27
C LYS A 9 -98.39 82.48 25.87
N GLU A 10 -99.71 82.59 25.71
CA GLU A 10 -100.39 82.47 24.42
C GLU A 10 -100.02 83.63 23.50
N ALA A 11 -100.01 84.87 24.00
CA ALA A 11 -99.54 86.04 23.26
C ALA A 11 -98.07 85.89 22.82
N ALA A 12 -97.17 85.42 23.69
CA ALA A 12 -95.78 85.18 23.33
C ALA A 12 -95.60 84.02 22.33
N ALA A 13 -96.47 83.00 22.36
CA ALA A 13 -96.50 81.93 21.35
C ALA A 13 -97.03 82.44 20.00
N ILE A 14 -98.06 83.30 20.01
CA ILE A 14 -98.61 83.97 18.83
C ILE A 14 -97.57 84.91 18.22
N GLU A 15 -96.87 85.70 19.03
CA GLU A 15 -95.79 86.61 18.63
C GLU A 15 -94.65 85.83 17.97
N ARG A 16 -94.18 84.72 18.58
CA ARG A 16 -93.16 83.84 17.98
C ARG A 16 -93.63 83.25 16.65
N ARG A 17 -94.88 82.79 16.57
CA ARG A 17 -95.46 82.24 15.34
C ARG A 17 -95.58 83.31 14.25
N ARG A 18 -95.95 84.55 14.61
CA ARG A 18 -95.94 85.70 13.69
C ARG A 18 -94.53 86.01 13.18
N ARG A 19 -93.53 86.07 14.05
CA ARG A 19 -92.12 86.29 13.65
C ARG A 19 -91.61 85.18 12.72
N PHE A 20 -91.86 83.91 13.05
CA PHE A 20 -91.50 82.79 12.17
C PHE A 20 -92.22 82.85 10.82
N GLU A 21 -93.50 83.23 10.79
CA GLU A 21 -94.24 83.43 9.55
C GLU A 21 -93.71 84.63 8.75
N GLU A 22 -93.31 85.73 9.39
CA GLU A 22 -92.68 86.88 8.72
C GLU A 22 -91.33 86.51 8.09
N ASP A 23 -90.45 85.83 8.83
CA ASP A 23 -89.17 85.32 8.31
C ASP A 23 -89.34 84.28 7.19
N ARG A 24 -90.45 83.53 7.24
CA ARG A 24 -90.84 82.57 6.19
C ARG A 24 -91.41 83.28 4.96
N LYS A 25 -92.25 84.30 5.12
CA LYS A 25 -92.78 85.12 4.02
C LYS A 25 -91.66 85.78 3.23
N CYS A 26 -90.64 86.32 3.90
CA CYS A 26 -89.44 86.88 3.27
C CYS A 26 -88.71 85.89 2.34
N ARG A 27 -88.83 84.58 2.58
CA ARG A 27 -88.25 83.51 1.75
C ARG A 27 -89.19 83.04 0.64
N ILE A 28 -90.48 82.89 0.94
CA ILE A 28 -91.48 82.33 0.00
C ILE A 28 -91.88 83.31 -1.11
N PHE A 29 -92.00 84.60 -0.77
CA PHE A 29 -92.40 85.64 -1.72
C PHE A 29 -91.23 86.19 -2.55
N ASN A 30 -89.98 85.91 -2.17
CA ASN A 30 -88.81 86.23 -2.99
C ASN A 30 -88.54 85.07 -3.97
N ALA A 31 -89.03 85.20 -5.21
CA ALA A 31 -88.91 84.16 -6.24
C ALA A 31 -87.47 83.69 -6.48
N ARG A 32 -86.47 84.59 -6.37
CA ARG A 32 -85.06 84.27 -6.58
C ARG A 32 -84.48 83.42 -5.43
N LYS A 33 -84.78 83.77 -4.16
CA LYS A 33 -84.39 82.96 -3.00
C LYS A 33 -85.13 81.61 -2.95
N ARG A 34 -86.34 81.52 -3.53
CA ARG A 34 -87.10 80.26 -3.60
C ARG A 34 -86.53 79.27 -4.63
N ILE A 35 -86.00 79.76 -5.75
CA ILE A 35 -85.47 78.92 -6.83
C ILE A 35 -83.96 78.63 -6.66
N LEU A 36 -83.18 79.60 -6.16
CA LEU A 36 -81.71 79.56 -6.09
C LEU A 36 -81.15 79.88 -4.70
N GLY A 37 -81.96 79.79 -3.64
CA GLY A 37 -81.54 80.15 -2.28
C GLY A 37 -80.47 79.21 -1.75
N VAL A 38 -79.23 79.70 -1.73
CA VAL A 38 -78.07 79.01 -1.18
C VAL A 38 -77.44 79.89 -0.11
N ASP A 39 -77.03 79.27 1.00
CA ASP A 39 -76.32 79.96 2.07
C ASP A 39 -74.82 80.02 1.71
N GLU A 40 -74.42 81.13 1.09
CA GLU A 40 -73.06 81.33 0.60
C GLU A 40 -72.02 81.36 1.73
N ASP A 41 -72.39 81.84 2.93
CA ASP A 41 -71.44 82.01 4.02
C ASP A 41 -71.14 80.67 4.71
N THR A 42 -72.14 79.78 4.85
CA THR A 42 -71.89 78.42 5.34
C THR A 42 -71.14 77.57 4.31
N LEU A 43 -71.43 77.72 3.00
CA LEU A 43 -70.66 77.05 1.96
C LEU A 43 -69.20 77.52 1.92
N LYS A 44 -68.93 78.82 2.07
CA LYS A 44 -67.55 79.34 2.17
C LYS A 44 -66.80 78.72 3.35
N ARG A 45 -67.43 78.66 4.54
CA ARG A 45 -66.86 77.98 5.72
C ARG A 45 -66.59 76.49 5.47
N GLN A 46 -67.51 75.77 4.82
CA GLN A 46 -67.32 74.35 4.48
C GLN A 46 -66.16 74.15 3.48
N ILE A 47 -66.00 75.05 2.51
CA ILE A 47 -64.89 75.01 1.56
C ILE A 47 -63.56 75.27 2.30
N GLU A 48 -63.51 76.24 3.20
CA GLU A 48 -62.31 76.53 4.01
C GLU A 48 -61.94 75.35 4.92
N GLU A 49 -62.91 74.75 5.62
CA GLU A 49 -62.66 73.58 6.47
C GLU A 49 -62.16 72.38 5.65
N ARG A 50 -62.72 72.16 4.46
CA ARG A 50 -62.27 71.09 3.56
C ARG A 50 -60.84 71.33 3.06
N LYS A 51 -60.49 72.57 2.71
CA LYS A 51 -59.13 72.93 2.30
C LYS A 51 -58.12 72.71 3.42
N LEU A 52 -58.45 73.13 4.65
CA LEU A 52 -57.61 72.90 5.82
C LEU A 52 -57.36 71.40 6.07
N LYS A 53 -58.41 70.58 5.97
CA LYS A 53 -58.29 69.12 6.08
C LYS A 53 -57.41 68.53 4.99
N GLU A 54 -57.59 68.98 3.74
CA GLU A 54 -56.79 68.51 2.60
C GLU A 54 -55.31 68.90 2.75
N GLU A 55 -55.00 70.10 3.23
CA GLU A 55 -53.64 70.55 3.53
C GLU A 55 -53.01 69.73 4.67
N GLU A 56 -53.78 69.40 5.72
CA GLU A 56 -53.31 68.57 6.82
C GLU A 56 -53.03 67.13 6.37
N GLU A 57 -53.92 66.53 5.58
CA GLU A 57 -53.74 65.21 4.97
C GLU A 57 -52.52 65.19 4.03
N GLN A 58 -52.32 66.23 3.23
CA GLN A 58 -51.14 66.37 2.37
C GLN A 58 -49.86 66.41 3.21
N ARG A 59 -49.81 67.23 4.26
CA ARG A 59 -48.66 67.28 5.18
C ARG A 59 -48.35 65.95 5.83
N LEU A 60 -49.39 65.21 6.25
CA LEU A 60 -49.22 63.88 6.84
C LEU A 60 -48.69 62.89 5.80
N ASN A 61 -49.26 62.87 4.60
CA ASN A 61 -48.81 62.01 3.51
C ASN A 61 -47.35 62.30 3.11
N GLU A 62 -46.95 63.58 3.04
CA GLU A 62 -45.56 63.96 2.79
C GLU A 62 -44.62 63.46 3.88
N ALA A 63 -45.01 63.56 5.15
CA ALA A 63 -44.22 63.05 6.27
C ALA A 63 -44.06 61.51 6.21
N PHE A 64 -45.13 60.79 5.89
CA PHE A 64 -45.09 59.34 5.71
C PHE A 64 -44.24 58.93 4.51
N GLU A 65 -44.34 59.64 3.39
CA GLU A 65 -43.52 59.36 2.21
C GLU A 65 -42.02 59.59 2.50
N GLN A 66 -41.68 60.67 3.21
CA GLN A 66 -40.31 60.90 3.66
C GLN A 66 -39.81 59.80 4.59
N GLN A 67 -40.65 59.31 5.51
CA GLN A 67 -40.30 58.19 6.37
C GLN A 67 -40.08 56.90 5.55
N ARG A 68 -40.98 56.62 4.60
CA ARG A 68 -40.87 55.46 3.70
C ARG A 68 -39.55 55.45 2.92
N ILE A 69 -39.14 56.62 2.40
CA ILE A 69 -37.88 56.77 1.68
C ILE A 69 -36.69 56.47 2.60
N ARG A 70 -36.69 57.00 3.84
CA ARG A 70 -35.62 56.72 4.82
C ARG A 70 -35.56 55.24 5.19
N ASP A 71 -36.70 54.61 5.43
CA ASP A 71 -36.77 53.21 5.80
C ASP A 71 -36.31 52.30 4.65
N ALA A 72 -36.66 52.63 3.40
CA ALA A 72 -36.18 51.91 2.22
C ALA A 72 -34.65 52.03 2.04
N GLN A 73 -34.09 53.22 2.27
CA GLN A 73 -32.64 53.43 2.25
C GLN A 73 -31.93 52.61 3.35
N LEU A 74 -32.49 52.62 4.57
CA LEU A 74 -31.96 51.85 5.68
C LEU A 74 -32.01 50.33 5.40
N ALA A 75 -33.12 49.83 4.86
CA ALA A 75 -33.27 48.43 4.48
C ALA A 75 -32.20 48.00 3.47
N THR A 76 -31.94 48.84 2.45
CA THR A 76 -30.91 48.57 1.43
C THR A 76 -29.51 48.49 2.05
N LEU A 77 -29.18 49.38 2.98
CA LEU A 77 -27.88 49.37 3.69
C LEU A 77 -27.72 48.14 4.57
N LEU A 78 -28.78 47.74 5.28
CA LEU A 78 -28.78 46.54 6.12
C LEU A 78 -28.63 45.27 5.29
N GLU A 79 -29.34 45.18 4.16
CA GLU A 79 -29.23 44.05 3.23
C GLU A 79 -27.81 43.91 2.70
N ARG A 80 -27.17 45.03 2.32
CA ARG A 80 -25.77 45.02 1.89
C ARG A 80 -24.82 44.52 2.98
N LYS A 81 -24.99 44.96 4.23
CA LYS A 81 -24.18 44.47 5.36
C LYS A 81 -24.35 42.97 5.58
N ILE A 82 -25.59 42.49 5.55
CA ILE A 82 -25.90 41.06 5.69
C ILE A 82 -25.22 40.26 4.59
N GLU A 83 -25.26 40.74 3.35
CA GLU A 83 -24.61 40.10 2.21
C GLU A 83 -23.08 40.07 2.35
N GLU A 84 -22.47 41.18 2.78
CA GLU A 84 -21.03 41.25 3.07
C GLU A 84 -20.61 40.29 4.20
N ASP A 85 -21.38 40.23 5.28
CA ASP A 85 -21.13 39.31 6.40
C ASP A 85 -21.30 37.83 5.98
N LYS A 86 -22.32 37.51 5.17
CA LYS A 86 -22.50 36.18 4.59
C LYS A 86 -21.30 35.78 3.72
N ARG A 87 -20.81 36.69 2.89
CA ARG A 87 -19.62 36.44 2.06
C ARG A 87 -18.38 36.21 2.91
N ARG A 88 -18.17 37.03 3.95
CA ARG A 88 -17.05 36.84 4.88
C ARG A 88 -17.12 35.48 5.57
N MET A 89 -18.26 35.14 6.15
CA MET A 89 -18.47 33.86 6.83
C MET A 89 -18.26 32.67 5.89
N ASN A 90 -18.80 32.71 4.67
CA ASN A 90 -18.58 31.66 3.68
C ASN A 90 -17.12 31.54 3.27
N SER A 91 -16.41 32.67 3.13
CA SER A 91 -14.96 32.66 2.87
C SER A 91 -14.20 32.00 4.01
N GLU A 92 -14.50 32.33 5.26
CA GLU A 92 -13.86 31.74 6.45
C GLU A 92 -14.16 30.24 6.59
N ILE A 93 -15.39 29.80 6.28
CA ILE A 93 -15.74 28.38 6.24
C ILE A 93 -14.94 27.65 5.16
N ASN A 94 -14.79 28.26 3.98
CA ASN A 94 -14.04 27.65 2.88
C ASN A 94 -12.54 27.61 3.17
N THR A 95 -11.97 28.64 3.81
CA THR A 95 -10.57 28.59 4.26
C THR A 95 -10.39 27.50 5.31
N PHE A 96 -11.30 27.39 6.28
CA PHE A 96 -11.26 26.32 7.27
C PHE A 96 -11.34 24.92 6.64
N ARG A 97 -12.27 24.71 5.70
CA ARG A 97 -12.39 23.45 4.92
C ARG A 97 -11.09 23.12 4.20
N THR A 98 -10.51 24.11 3.53
CA THR A 98 -9.29 23.95 2.74
C THR A 98 -8.06 23.67 3.61
N VAL A 99 -7.96 24.27 4.80
CA VAL A 99 -6.80 24.11 5.68
C VAL A 99 -6.90 22.82 6.51
N TYR A 100 -8.05 22.57 7.12
CA TYR A 100 -8.19 21.54 8.16
C TYR A 100 -8.97 20.31 7.71
N GLN A 101 -9.83 20.41 6.70
CA GLN A 101 -10.69 19.31 6.24
C GLN A 101 -10.21 18.70 4.91
N LYS A 102 -8.91 18.80 4.66
CA LYS A 102 -8.25 18.16 3.53
C LYS A 102 -8.43 16.63 3.57
N PRO A 103 -8.70 15.96 2.43
CA PRO A 103 -8.78 14.51 2.37
C PRO A 103 -7.54 13.81 2.92
N GLU A 104 -6.36 14.40 2.71
CA GLU A 104 -5.06 13.88 3.14
C GLU A 104 -4.91 13.86 4.68
N ASN A 105 -5.65 14.73 5.38
CA ASN A 105 -5.59 14.83 6.85
C ASN A 105 -6.56 13.87 7.55
N ARG A 106 -7.30 13.05 6.80
CA ARG A 106 -8.23 12.07 7.39
C ARG A 106 -7.45 10.97 8.11
N ARG A 107 -8.03 10.46 9.19
CA ARG A 107 -7.41 9.41 10.01
C ARG A 107 -7.15 8.14 9.20
N GLU A 108 -8.00 7.85 8.24
CA GLU A 108 -8.00 6.69 7.38
C GLU A 108 -7.44 6.97 5.97
N PHE A 109 -6.78 8.12 5.76
CA PHE A 109 -6.26 8.47 4.44
C PHE A 109 -5.24 7.46 3.91
N ASP A 110 -4.44 6.84 4.79
CA ASP A 110 -3.51 5.77 4.47
C ASP A 110 -4.18 4.56 3.79
N LEU A 111 -5.46 4.29 4.10
CA LEU A 111 -6.24 3.24 3.43
C LEU A 111 -6.73 3.67 2.04
N TYR A 112 -7.05 4.96 1.85
CA TYR A 112 -7.64 5.52 0.63
C TYR A 112 -6.61 6.20 -0.30
N ASP A 113 -5.35 6.25 0.10
CA ASP A 113 -4.29 6.91 -0.66
C ASP A 113 -4.15 6.23 -2.05
N PRO A 114 -4.38 6.97 -3.15
CA PRO A 114 -4.29 6.40 -4.49
C PRO A 114 -2.87 5.91 -4.83
N ASP A 115 -1.86 6.46 -4.16
CA ASP A 115 -0.46 6.08 -4.33
C ASP A 115 0.01 5.07 -3.27
N ARG A 116 -0.90 4.51 -2.45
CA ARG A 116 -0.56 3.54 -1.40
C ARG A 116 0.35 2.43 -1.91
N LEU A 117 -0.02 1.78 -3.02
CA LEU A 117 0.75 0.67 -3.60
C LEU A 117 2.14 1.08 -4.11
N LYS A 118 2.35 2.35 -4.42
CA LYS A 118 3.68 2.87 -4.84
C LYS A 118 4.57 3.18 -3.65
N LYS A 119 3.96 3.56 -2.52
CA LYS A 119 4.65 3.85 -1.26
C LYS A 119 4.91 2.57 -0.45
N ASP A 120 4.08 1.55 -0.65
CA ASP A 120 4.20 0.29 0.05
C ASP A 120 5.48 -0.46 -0.36
N ILE A 121 6.01 -1.20 0.60
CA ILE A 121 7.27 -1.92 0.44
C ILE A 121 6.95 -3.40 0.20
N PRO A 122 7.69 -4.13 -0.64
CA PRO A 122 7.52 -5.57 -0.78
C PRO A 122 7.56 -6.31 0.56
N CYS A 123 6.77 -7.39 0.65
CA CYS A 123 6.64 -8.19 1.88
C CYS A 123 7.96 -8.80 2.37
N ARG A 124 8.91 -9.04 1.47
CA ARG A 124 10.28 -9.48 1.74
C ARG A 124 11.23 -8.66 0.86
N LEU A 125 12.15 -7.91 1.46
CA LEU A 125 13.11 -7.07 0.72
C LEU A 125 14.37 -7.84 0.30
N ALA A 126 14.83 -8.74 1.18
CA ALA A 126 16.03 -9.53 1.03
C ALA A 126 15.85 -10.88 1.72
N ASP A 127 16.80 -11.80 1.53
CA ASP A 127 16.74 -13.12 2.16
C ASP A 127 16.89 -13.07 3.69
N ASP A 128 17.68 -12.12 4.19
CA ASP A 128 17.90 -11.91 5.63
C ASP A 128 17.11 -10.71 6.19
N ASP A 129 15.93 -10.47 5.65
CA ASP A 129 15.03 -9.41 6.13
C ASP A 129 14.56 -9.69 7.57
N PRO A 130 14.94 -8.87 8.56
CA PRO A 130 14.59 -9.12 9.96
C PRO A 130 13.08 -9.01 10.25
N ARG A 131 12.29 -8.46 9.32
CA ARG A 131 10.82 -8.38 9.43
C ARG A 131 10.16 -9.73 9.12
N CYS A 132 10.84 -10.61 8.38
CA CYS A 132 10.33 -11.91 7.95
C CYS A 132 10.58 -13.00 9.00
N GLY A 133 9.98 -12.85 10.20
CA GLY A 133 10.00 -13.89 11.23
C GLY A 133 9.12 -15.11 10.88
N LEU A 134 9.16 -16.15 11.73
CA LEU A 134 8.43 -17.42 11.52
C LEU A 134 6.94 -17.24 11.24
N SER A 135 6.27 -16.32 11.95
CA SER A 135 4.84 -16.05 11.79
C SER A 135 4.48 -15.32 10.49
N SER A 136 5.45 -14.69 9.82
CA SER A 136 5.21 -13.92 8.59
C SER A 136 4.90 -14.82 7.38
N ALA A 137 5.33 -16.09 7.44
CA ALA A 137 5.25 -17.05 6.34
C ALA A 137 5.84 -16.54 5.01
N GLN A 138 6.78 -15.58 5.05
CA GLN A 138 7.46 -15.03 3.87
C GLN A 138 8.82 -15.69 3.58
N LYS A 139 9.40 -16.35 4.60
CA LYS A 139 10.66 -17.10 4.52
C LYS A 139 10.45 -18.47 5.14
N PHE A 140 10.91 -19.51 4.46
CA PHE A 140 10.83 -20.89 4.94
C PHE A 140 12.23 -21.50 4.98
N GLU A 141 12.57 -22.17 6.07
CA GLU A 141 13.87 -22.84 6.22
C GLU A 141 14.10 -23.96 5.19
N GLY A 142 13.03 -24.49 4.58
CA GLY A 142 13.13 -25.46 3.48
C GLY A 142 13.50 -24.86 2.12
N GLU A 143 13.46 -23.52 1.99
CA GLU A 143 13.88 -22.81 0.78
C GLU A 143 15.41 -22.79 0.71
N ASP A 144 15.98 -23.80 0.07
CA ASP A 144 17.42 -23.92 -0.06
C ASP A 144 17.98 -23.17 -1.28
N LEU A 145 18.37 -21.91 -1.03
CA LEU A 145 19.03 -21.05 -2.01
C LEU A 145 20.43 -21.56 -2.39
N SER A 146 21.08 -22.30 -1.50
CA SER A 146 22.44 -22.84 -1.68
C SER A 146 22.49 -24.19 -2.41
N SER A 147 21.34 -24.70 -2.86
CA SER A 147 21.22 -26.05 -3.46
C SER A 147 22.21 -26.29 -4.61
N LYS A 148 22.41 -25.27 -5.47
CA LYS A 148 23.37 -25.35 -6.59
C LYS A 148 24.82 -25.45 -6.12
N GLU A 149 25.20 -24.70 -5.09
CA GLU A 149 26.54 -24.73 -4.51
C GLU A 149 26.79 -26.06 -3.81
N ARG A 150 25.82 -26.54 -3.03
CA ARG A 150 25.89 -27.86 -2.40
C ARG A 150 26.06 -28.96 -3.45
N LEU A 151 25.29 -28.91 -4.54
CA LEU A 151 25.42 -29.89 -5.62
C LEU A 151 26.81 -29.85 -6.25
N LYS A 152 27.37 -28.66 -6.49
CA LYS A 152 28.73 -28.51 -7.01
C LYS A 152 29.76 -29.16 -6.09
N THR A 153 29.70 -28.87 -4.79
CA THR A 153 30.59 -29.47 -3.79
C THR A 153 30.45 -31.00 -3.74
N GLN A 154 29.22 -31.52 -3.83
CA GLN A 154 28.98 -32.97 -3.86
C GLN A 154 29.61 -33.63 -5.10
N VAL A 155 29.49 -33.00 -6.28
CA VAL A 155 30.12 -33.51 -7.52
C VAL A 155 31.65 -33.49 -7.41
N GLU A 156 32.23 -32.42 -6.84
CA GLU A 156 33.67 -32.32 -6.61
C GLU A 156 34.18 -33.41 -5.65
N GLN A 157 33.45 -33.66 -4.55
CA GLN A 157 33.76 -34.73 -3.61
C GLN A 157 33.70 -36.12 -4.27
N GLN A 158 32.64 -36.39 -5.03
CA GLN A 158 32.49 -37.66 -5.75
C GLN A 158 33.63 -37.88 -6.75
N ARG A 159 34.01 -36.82 -7.48
CA ARG A 159 35.13 -36.88 -8.41
C ARG A 159 36.44 -37.20 -7.69
N ALA A 160 36.74 -36.53 -6.59
CA ALA A 160 37.95 -36.77 -5.81
C ALA A 160 38.02 -38.22 -5.28
N TRP A 161 36.91 -38.75 -4.78
CA TRP A 161 36.85 -40.15 -4.33
C TRP A 161 37.09 -41.16 -5.46
N LEU A 162 36.51 -40.92 -6.64
CA LEU A 162 36.74 -41.77 -7.81
C LEU A 162 38.20 -41.71 -8.27
N GLU A 163 38.79 -40.52 -8.31
CA GLU A 163 40.21 -40.35 -8.66
C GLU A 163 41.12 -41.09 -7.68
N GLN A 164 40.85 -40.99 -6.37
CA GLN A 164 41.59 -41.74 -5.35
C GLN A 164 41.44 -43.26 -5.54
N GLN A 165 40.21 -43.76 -5.72
CA GLN A 165 39.97 -45.19 -5.91
C GLN A 165 40.66 -45.73 -7.17
N MET A 166 40.65 -44.96 -8.27
CA MET A 166 41.36 -45.32 -9.49
C MET A 166 42.88 -45.37 -9.28
N ALA A 167 43.44 -44.39 -8.55
CA ALA A 167 44.87 -44.35 -8.25
C ALA A 167 45.30 -45.53 -7.37
N GLU A 168 44.54 -45.83 -6.29
CA GLU A 168 44.78 -46.97 -5.42
C GLU A 168 44.71 -48.30 -6.19
N ARG A 169 43.68 -48.49 -7.02
CA ARG A 169 43.53 -49.69 -7.86
C ARG A 169 44.70 -49.85 -8.83
N LYS A 170 45.15 -48.76 -9.46
CA LYS A 170 46.28 -48.77 -10.39
C LYS A 170 47.59 -49.08 -9.67
N ALA A 171 47.80 -48.52 -8.47
CA ALA A 171 48.96 -48.81 -7.64
C ALA A 171 49.01 -50.29 -7.25
N ALA A 172 47.89 -50.85 -6.77
CA ALA A 172 47.79 -52.27 -6.42
C ALA A 172 48.00 -53.20 -7.62
N GLU A 173 47.50 -52.83 -8.81
CA GLU A 173 47.74 -53.59 -10.03
C GLU A 173 49.22 -53.59 -10.45
N ASN A 174 49.89 -52.43 -10.34
CA ASN A 174 51.31 -52.30 -10.64
C ASN A 174 52.17 -53.09 -9.65
N GLU A 175 51.83 -53.04 -8.35
CA GLU A 175 52.51 -53.85 -7.33
C GLU A 175 52.35 -55.34 -7.62
N ARG A 176 51.14 -55.79 -7.96
CA ARG A 176 50.89 -57.18 -8.36
C ARG A 176 51.72 -57.60 -9.59
N LYS A 177 51.78 -56.75 -10.62
CA LYS A 177 52.59 -57.00 -11.82
C LYS A 177 54.08 -57.08 -11.49
N SER A 178 54.60 -56.14 -10.69
CA SER A 178 55.99 -56.15 -10.25
C SER A 178 56.33 -57.38 -9.41
N ALA A 179 55.42 -57.83 -8.55
CA ALA A 179 55.60 -59.05 -7.76
C ALA A 179 55.63 -60.30 -8.65
N GLU A 180 54.73 -60.36 -9.64
CA GLU A 180 54.72 -61.44 -10.64
C GLU A 180 56.02 -61.45 -11.46
N GLU A 181 56.47 -60.30 -11.97
CA GLU A 181 57.73 -60.19 -12.71
C GLU A 181 58.94 -60.61 -11.87
N ALA A 182 59.00 -60.20 -10.61
CA ALA A 182 60.04 -60.62 -9.67
C ALA A 182 60.00 -62.13 -9.42
N TYR A 183 58.80 -62.72 -9.28
CA TYR A 183 58.62 -64.16 -9.11
C TYR A 183 59.07 -64.93 -10.36
N GLN A 184 58.67 -64.50 -11.56
CA GLN A 184 59.09 -65.08 -12.82
C GLN A 184 60.62 -65.01 -13.00
N ALA A 185 61.23 -63.86 -12.68
CA ALA A 185 62.69 -63.70 -12.72
C ALA A 185 63.39 -64.66 -11.74
N ALA A 186 62.84 -64.84 -10.53
CA ALA A 186 63.37 -65.76 -9.54
C ALA A 186 63.26 -67.23 -10.00
N LEU A 187 62.14 -67.61 -10.64
CA LEU A 187 61.98 -68.95 -11.24
C LEU A 187 63.02 -69.20 -12.32
N VAL A 188 63.18 -68.28 -13.27
CA VAL A 188 64.19 -68.41 -14.34
C VAL A 188 65.61 -68.50 -13.76
N ALA A 189 65.94 -67.71 -12.74
CA ALA A 189 67.24 -67.77 -12.07
C ALA A 189 67.46 -69.11 -11.35
N ARG A 190 66.42 -69.65 -10.69
CA ARG A 190 66.46 -70.97 -10.04
C ARG A 190 66.70 -72.07 -11.07
N ASP A 191 65.96 -72.05 -12.17
CA ASP A 191 66.05 -73.08 -13.21
C ASP A 191 67.43 -73.06 -13.89
N LYS A 192 68.00 -71.87 -14.15
CA LYS A 192 69.39 -71.72 -14.62
C LYS A 192 70.39 -72.34 -13.65
N ARG A 193 70.28 -72.03 -12.34
CA ARG A 193 71.15 -72.62 -11.31
C ARG A 193 71.03 -74.14 -11.26
N ALA A 194 69.83 -74.69 -11.44
CA ALA A 194 69.63 -76.14 -11.49
C ALA A 194 70.35 -76.78 -12.68
N CYS A 195 70.26 -76.17 -13.87
CA CYS A 195 71.01 -76.62 -15.05
C CYS A 195 72.53 -76.55 -14.84
N ASP A 196 73.03 -75.47 -14.24
CA ASP A 196 74.46 -75.31 -13.96
C ASP A 196 74.96 -76.36 -12.94
N LEU A 197 74.18 -76.64 -11.89
CA LEU A 197 74.48 -77.68 -10.91
C LEU A 197 74.49 -79.08 -11.54
N ASP A 198 73.50 -79.42 -12.38
CA ASP A 198 73.46 -80.71 -13.10
C ASP A 198 74.67 -80.85 -14.04
N ARG A 199 75.05 -79.79 -14.76
CA ARG A 199 76.26 -79.80 -15.59
C ARG A 199 77.53 -80.05 -14.77
N MET A 200 77.70 -79.36 -13.64
CA MET A 200 78.84 -79.57 -12.74
C MET A 200 78.85 -80.98 -12.15
N GLU A 201 77.69 -81.52 -11.77
CA GLU A 201 77.55 -82.90 -11.30
C GLU A 201 77.98 -83.90 -12.39
N GLN A 202 77.54 -83.71 -13.63
CA GLN A 202 77.95 -84.55 -14.75
C GLN A 202 79.46 -84.46 -15.01
N GLU A 203 80.05 -83.27 -14.97
CA GLU A 203 81.50 -83.07 -15.14
C GLU A 203 82.31 -83.72 -14.01
N THR A 204 81.87 -83.58 -12.76
CA THR A 204 82.52 -84.23 -11.60
C THR A 204 82.40 -85.74 -11.66
N ARG A 205 81.23 -86.30 -11.99
CA ARG A 205 81.06 -87.74 -12.23
C ARG A 205 81.99 -88.25 -13.33
N ARG A 206 82.11 -87.51 -14.45
CA ARG A 206 83.06 -87.84 -15.52
C ARG A 206 84.51 -87.86 -15.01
N ARG A 207 84.96 -86.81 -14.31
CA ARG A 207 86.31 -86.74 -13.73
C ARG A 207 86.58 -87.87 -12.72
N LEU A 208 85.60 -88.20 -11.89
CA LEU A 208 85.72 -89.27 -10.90
C LEU A 208 85.83 -90.63 -11.59
N ASN A 209 85.02 -90.88 -12.62
CA ASN A 209 85.11 -92.08 -13.47
C ASN A 209 86.46 -92.17 -14.20
N GLU A 210 86.99 -91.06 -14.72
CA GLU A 210 88.32 -91.03 -15.32
C GLU A 210 89.42 -91.33 -14.29
N ALA A 211 89.30 -90.79 -13.06
CA ALA A 211 90.26 -91.03 -11.98
C ALA A 211 90.23 -92.49 -11.52
N THR A 212 89.05 -93.09 -11.32
CA THR A 212 88.93 -94.53 -11.01
C THR A 212 89.44 -95.40 -12.15
N LEU A 213 89.19 -95.03 -13.42
CA LEU A 213 89.77 -95.73 -14.56
C LEU A 213 91.31 -95.69 -14.55
N ARG A 214 91.91 -94.51 -14.30
CA ARG A 214 93.37 -94.36 -14.18
C ARG A 214 93.93 -95.17 -13.01
N PHE A 215 93.27 -95.13 -11.85
CA PHE A 215 93.66 -95.90 -10.67
C PHE A 215 93.57 -97.41 -10.92
N ASN A 216 92.48 -97.89 -11.53
CA ASN A 216 92.31 -99.29 -11.90
C ASN A 216 93.37 -99.75 -12.90
N LYS A 217 93.72 -98.91 -13.90
CA LYS A 217 94.84 -99.19 -14.81
C LYS A 217 96.17 -99.31 -14.08
N ALA A 218 96.47 -98.40 -13.14
CA ALA A 218 97.67 -98.45 -12.30
C ALA A 218 97.71 -99.71 -11.41
N LEU A 219 96.56 -100.11 -10.85
CA LEU A 219 96.41 -101.34 -10.06
C LEU A 219 96.68 -102.59 -10.89
N VAL A 220 96.19 -102.65 -12.13
CA VAL A 220 96.45 -103.76 -13.07
C VAL A 220 97.94 -103.84 -13.40
N SER A 221 98.63 -102.71 -13.63
CA SER A 221 100.08 -102.71 -13.85
C SER A 221 100.90 -103.15 -12.63
N HIS A 222 100.37 -102.99 -11.41
CA HIS A 222 101.01 -103.42 -10.17
C HIS A 222 100.61 -104.83 -9.70
N LYS A 223 99.66 -105.50 -10.38
CA LYS A 223 99.19 -106.83 -9.99
C LYS A 223 100.04 -107.92 -10.67
N PRO A 224 100.79 -108.77 -9.94
CA PRO A 224 101.51 -109.88 -10.53
C PRO A 224 100.53 -110.96 -11.04
N SER A 225 100.80 -111.49 -12.23
CA SER A 225 99.97 -112.51 -12.89
C SER A 225 99.91 -113.81 -12.08
N SER A 226 98.71 -114.22 -11.66
CA SER A 226 98.45 -115.59 -11.19
C SER A 226 97.62 -116.37 -12.22
N PRO A 227 97.89 -117.68 -12.40
CA PRO A 227 97.37 -118.49 -13.50
C PRO A 227 96.02 -119.15 -13.14
N THR A 228 95.18 -119.37 -14.15
CA THR A 228 93.94 -120.17 -14.08
C THR A 228 94.21 -121.65 -14.41
N PRO A 229 93.25 -122.58 -14.23
CA PRO A 229 92.17 -122.71 -13.23
C PRO A 229 92.12 -124.14 -12.62
N ASN A 230 91.28 -124.40 -11.60
CA ASN A 230 90.73 -125.75 -11.45
C ASN A 230 89.41 -125.83 -10.66
N THR A 231 88.61 -126.80 -11.11
CA THR A 231 87.28 -127.28 -10.70
C THR A 231 87.21 -127.75 -9.24
N LEU A 232 86.05 -127.53 -8.56
CA LEU A 232 85.20 -128.53 -7.86
C LEU A 232 84.34 -127.94 -6.72
N THR A 233 83.05 -128.30 -6.74
CA THR A 233 82.05 -128.53 -5.64
C THR A 233 82.09 -127.61 -4.42
N VAL A 234 81.02 -126.90 -4.04
CA VAL A 234 79.63 -127.30 -3.73
C VAL A 234 78.66 -126.17 -4.09
#